data_AF-A0A5K1BLM3-F1
#
_entry.id   AF-A0A5K1BLM3-F1
#
_cell.length_a   1.000
_cell.length_b   1.000
_cell.length_c   1.000
_cell.angle_alpha   90.00
_cell.angle_beta   90.00
_cell.angle_gamma   90.00
#
_symmetry.space_group_name_H-M   'P 1'
#
loop_
_entity.id
_entity.type
_entity.pdbx_description
1 polymer ?
#
loop_
_entity_poly.entity_id
_entity_poly.type
_entity_poly.pdbx_seq_one_letter_code
_entity_poly.pdbx_strand_id
1 'polypeptide(L)'
;MTMSRTIKLYKLPDSTATPGFRAMELRDVPAVTRLLRNYLSQFIVALDFDEDDVQHWLLPKENVIDSFVVERPDSREITDFCSFYTLPSSILGNQNYS
;
A
#
# COMPACT_ATOMS: atom_id res chain seq x y z
N MET A 1 -18.11 -21.14 15.87
CA MET A 1 -16.69 -20.92 15.54
C MET A 1 -15.90 -20.80 16.84
N THR A 2 -14.83 -21.58 17.04
CA THR A 2 -13.96 -21.43 18.23
C THR A 2 -12.83 -20.45 17.94
N MET A 3 -12.19 -19.89 18.98
CA MET A 3 -11.05 -18.96 18.82
C MET A 3 -9.93 -19.58 17.97
N SER A 4 -9.51 -20.80 18.26
CA SER A 4 -8.45 -21.49 17.51
C SER A 4 -8.80 -21.71 16.03
N ARG A 5 -10.07 -22.00 15.71
CA ARG A 5 -10.53 -22.12 14.30
C ARG A 5 -10.52 -20.78 13.59
N THR A 6 -10.88 -19.72 14.30
CA THR A 6 -10.90 -18.34 13.77
C THR A 6 -9.49 -17.84 13.48
N ILE A 7 -8.55 -18.03 14.41
CA ILE A 7 -7.13 -17.70 14.23
C ILE A 7 -6.55 -18.45 13.02
N LYS A 8 -6.84 -19.76 12.92
CA LYS A 8 -6.35 -20.57 11.78
C LYS A 8 -6.93 -20.10 10.44
N LEU A 9 -8.18 -19.64 10.42
CA LEU A 9 -8.85 -19.17 9.21
C LEU A 9 -8.26 -17.86 8.68
N TYR A 10 -7.92 -16.92 9.58
CA TYR A 10 -7.38 -15.60 9.21
C TYR A 10 -5.85 -15.51 9.23
N LYS A 11 -5.14 -16.64 9.44
CA LYS A 11 -3.67 -16.63 9.44
C LYS A 11 -3.14 -16.27 8.04
N LEU A 12 -2.26 -15.28 7.99
CA LEU A 12 -1.50 -14.90 6.81
C LEU A 12 -0.08 -15.48 6.85
N PRO A 13 0.63 -15.57 5.71
CA PRO A 13 2.06 -15.90 5.68
C PRO A 13 2.92 -14.86 6.41
N ASP A 14 4.06 -15.29 6.96
CA ASP A 14 4.98 -14.41 7.71
C ASP A 14 5.88 -13.55 6.78
N SER A 15 5.97 -13.90 5.50
CA SER A 15 6.73 -13.17 4.48
C SER A 15 5.89 -12.91 3.24
N THR A 16 6.21 -11.83 2.53
CA THR A 16 5.58 -11.46 1.27
C THR A 16 5.90 -12.50 0.19
N ALA A 17 4.88 -12.94 -0.55
CA ALA A 17 5.06 -13.92 -1.62
C ALA A 17 5.60 -13.32 -2.93
N THR A 18 5.46 -12.00 -3.12
CA THR A 18 5.82 -11.30 -4.36
C THR A 18 7.30 -10.91 -4.35
N PRO A 19 8.13 -11.44 -5.28
CA PRO A 19 9.53 -11.03 -5.40
C PRO A 19 9.65 -9.55 -5.76
N GLY A 20 10.63 -8.85 -5.20
CA GLY A 20 10.84 -7.42 -5.47
C GLY A 20 9.87 -6.48 -4.75
N PHE A 21 8.97 -7.01 -3.91
CA PHE A 21 8.07 -6.20 -3.09
C PHE A 21 8.85 -5.47 -2.00
N ARG A 22 8.83 -4.14 -2.03
CA ARG A 22 9.53 -3.27 -1.07
C ARG A 22 8.78 -1.96 -0.85
N ALA A 23 9.14 -1.23 0.20
CA ALA A 23 8.62 0.12 0.42
C ALA A 23 8.96 1.04 -0.76
N MET A 24 8.03 1.92 -1.09
CA MET A 24 8.21 2.98 -2.08
C MET A 24 9.25 3.99 -1.58
N GLU A 25 10.10 4.46 -2.48
CA GLU A 25 11.08 5.51 -2.22
C GLU A 25 10.85 6.73 -3.12
N LEU A 26 11.48 7.86 -2.79
CA LEU A 26 11.38 9.11 -3.56
C LEU A 26 11.71 8.92 -5.06
N ARG A 27 12.69 8.08 -5.38
CA ARG A 27 13.09 7.78 -6.76
C ARG A 27 12.01 7.07 -7.59
N ASP A 28 11.03 6.45 -6.93
CA ASP A 28 9.98 5.68 -7.60
C ASP A 28 8.79 6.56 -8.02
N VAL A 29 8.72 7.82 -7.56
CA VAL A 29 7.60 8.76 -7.83
C VAL A 29 7.27 8.87 -9.32
N PRO A 30 8.22 9.07 -10.25
CA PRO A 30 7.87 9.17 -11.68
C PRO A 30 7.27 7.87 -12.24
N ALA A 31 7.77 6.72 -11.79
CA ALA A 31 7.30 5.42 -12.26
C ALA A 31 5.89 5.12 -11.71
N VAL A 32 5.64 5.39 -10.43
CA VAL A 32 4.33 5.22 -9.79
C VAL A 32 3.30 6.17 -10.42
N THR A 33 3.67 7.43 -10.68
CA THR A 33 2.80 8.41 -11.35
C THR A 33 2.33 7.90 -12.71
N ARG A 34 3.26 7.38 -13.53
CA ARG A 34 2.93 6.77 -14.81
C ARG A 34 1.98 5.58 -14.67
N LEU A 35 2.25 4.66 -13.74
CA LEU A 35 1.41 3.48 -13.51
C LEU A 35 -0.01 3.88 -13.07
N LEU A 36 -0.13 4.81 -12.11
CA LEU A 36 -1.41 5.28 -11.61
C LEU A 36 -2.22 5.98 -12.69
N ARG A 37 -1.64 6.94 -13.43
CA ARG A 37 -2.33 7.64 -14.51
C ARG A 37 -2.83 6.68 -15.59
N ASN A 38 -1.99 5.72 -15.99
CA ASN A 38 -2.36 4.70 -16.99
C ASN A 38 -3.49 3.78 -16.50
N TYR A 39 -3.46 3.37 -15.23
CA TYR A 39 -4.51 2.52 -14.66
C TYR A 39 -5.81 3.30 -14.44
N LEU A 40 -5.73 4.55 -13.99
CA LEU A 40 -6.88 5.36 -13.63
C LEU A 40 -7.63 5.92 -14.85
N SER A 41 -6.97 6.06 -16.01
CA SER A 41 -7.59 6.56 -17.24
C SER A 41 -8.72 5.68 -17.79
N GLN A 42 -8.88 4.45 -17.28
CA GLN A 42 -9.97 3.55 -17.68
C GLN A 42 -11.31 3.86 -16.98
N PHE A 43 -11.29 4.65 -15.90
CA PHE A 43 -12.49 4.99 -15.13
C PHE A 43 -13.09 6.31 -15.62
N ILE A 44 -14.43 6.42 -15.55
CA ILE A 44 -15.16 7.62 -15.98
C ILE A 44 -14.82 8.84 -15.12
N VAL A 45 -14.61 8.62 -13.82
CA VAL A 45 -14.20 9.64 -12.84
C VAL A 45 -13.01 9.08 -12.06
N ALA A 46 -11.89 9.78 -12.11
CA ALA A 46 -10.68 9.43 -11.37
C ALA A 46 -9.88 10.69 -11.02
N LEU A 47 -8.95 10.55 -10.08
CA LEU A 47 -7.95 11.58 -9.77
C LEU A 47 -6.90 11.61 -10.90
N ASP A 48 -6.57 12.81 -11.38
CA ASP A 48 -5.47 13.02 -12.32
C ASP A 48 -4.21 13.43 -11.56
N PHE A 49 -3.44 12.44 -11.11
CA PHE A 49 -2.23 12.66 -10.30
C PHE A 49 -1.07 13.20 -11.15
N ASP A 50 -0.39 14.24 -10.67
CA ASP A 50 0.97 14.58 -11.10
C ASP A 50 2.04 14.02 -10.14
N GLU A 51 3.32 14.30 -10.42
CA GLU A 51 4.43 13.81 -9.58
C GLU A 51 4.43 14.46 -8.18
N ASP A 52 4.00 15.72 -8.05
CA ASP A 52 3.92 16.42 -6.77
C ASP A 52 2.81 15.82 -5.91
N ASP A 53 1.66 15.49 -6.52
CA ASP A 53 0.56 14.79 -5.85
C ASP A 53 1.00 13.41 -5.36
N VAL A 54 1.64 12.60 -6.23
CA VAL A 54 2.12 11.26 -5.84
C VAL A 54 3.15 11.36 -4.74
N GLN A 55 4.08 12.32 -4.82
CA GLN A 55 5.08 12.54 -3.79
C GLN A 55 4.41 12.92 -2.45
N HIS A 56 3.44 13.83 -2.46
CA HIS A 56 2.80 14.33 -1.25
C HIS A 56 1.89 13.29 -0.60
N TRP A 57 1.06 12.62 -1.40
CA TRP A 57 0.01 11.74 -0.90
C TRP A 57 0.47 10.30 -0.69
N LEU A 58 1.44 9.81 -1.46
CA LEU A 58 1.75 8.38 -1.54
C LEU A 58 3.14 8.00 -1.06
N LEU A 59 4.06 8.93 -0.82
CA LEU A 59 5.31 8.54 -0.16
C LEU A 59 5.05 8.06 1.27
N PRO A 60 5.66 6.93 1.69
CA PRO A 60 5.44 6.36 3.01
C PRO A 60 5.69 7.38 4.12
N LYS A 61 4.72 7.50 5.03
CA LYS A 61 4.78 8.34 6.23
C LYS A 61 4.29 7.54 7.41
N GLU A 62 5.18 7.38 8.40
CA GLU A 62 4.93 6.58 9.59
C GLU A 62 3.58 6.93 10.24
N ASN A 63 2.79 5.90 10.53
CA ASN A 63 1.45 6.01 11.14
C ASN A 63 0.42 6.80 10.33
N VAL A 64 0.67 7.07 9.05
CA VAL A 64 -0.25 7.82 8.17
C VAL A 64 -0.53 7.02 6.92
N ILE A 65 0.50 6.76 6.11
CA ILE A 65 0.36 6.04 4.85
C ILE A 65 1.54 5.11 4.59
N ASP A 66 1.23 3.92 4.13
CA ASP A 66 2.17 2.88 3.77
C ASP A 66 2.00 2.56 2.29
N SER A 67 3.09 2.65 1.53
CA SER A 67 3.10 2.45 0.10
C SER A 67 4.25 1.55 -0.32
N PHE A 68 3.95 0.59 -1.19
CA PHE A 68 4.86 -0.44 -1.63
C PHE A 68 4.85 -0.56 -3.15
N VAL A 69 6.01 -0.92 -3.68
CA VAL A 69 6.22 -1.17 -5.11
C VAL A 69 6.75 -2.57 -5.33
N VAL A 70 6.53 -3.10 -6.53
CA VAL A 70 7.20 -4.28 -7.03
C VAL A 70 8.29 -3.85 -8.01
N GLU A 71 9.55 -4.06 -7.63
CA GLU A 71 10.70 -3.78 -8.48
C GLU A 71 11.22 -5.08 -9.13
N ARG A 72 11.34 -5.07 -10.45
CA ARG A 72 11.86 -6.23 -11.18
C ARG A 72 13.37 -6.40 -10.91
N PRO A 73 13.85 -7.60 -10.50
CA PRO A 73 15.25 -7.79 -10.09
C PRO A 73 16.31 -7.55 -11.18
N ASP A 74 15.96 -7.74 -12.45
CA ASP A 74 16.85 -7.61 -13.61
C ASP A 74 16.93 -6.18 -14.16
N SER A 75 15.80 -5.50 -14.30
CA SER A 75 15.71 -4.18 -14.93
C SER A 75 15.63 -3.01 -13.96
N ARG A 76 15.35 -3.27 -12.66
CA ARG A 76 14.98 -2.25 -11.66
C ARG A 76 13.73 -1.46 -12.02
N GLU A 77 12.92 -1.97 -12.94
CA GLU A 77 11.66 -1.35 -13.33
C GLU A 77 10.60 -1.58 -12.27
N ILE A 78 9.86 -0.51 -11.92
CA ILE A 78 8.67 -0.61 -11.09
C ILE A 78 7.49 -1.08 -11.95
N THR A 79 6.92 -2.23 -11.61
CA THR A 79 5.83 -2.85 -12.38
C THR A 79 4.48 -2.66 -11.73
N ASP A 80 4.43 -2.67 -10.40
CA ASP A 80 3.20 -2.64 -9.63
C ASP A 80 3.35 -1.75 -8.39
N PHE A 81 2.22 -1.25 -7.91
CA PHE A 81 2.13 -0.36 -6.77
C PHE A 81 0.89 -0.70 -5.94
N CYS A 82 1.02 -0.67 -4.61
CA CYS A 82 -0.12 -0.70 -3.70
C CYS A 82 0.11 0.24 -2.50
N SER A 83 -0.99 0.72 -1.92
CA SER A 83 -0.95 1.65 -0.78
C SER A 83 -2.14 1.44 0.13
N PHE A 84 -1.95 1.70 1.42
CA PHE A 84 -3.01 1.77 2.43
C PHE A 84 -2.68 2.85 3.46
N TYR A 85 -3.69 3.47 4.06
CA TYR A 85 -3.51 4.47 5.11
C TYR A 85 -3.97 3.94 6.46
N THR A 86 -3.37 4.48 7.52
CA THR A 86 -3.68 4.12 8.90
C THR A 86 -4.66 5.14 9.49
N LEU A 87 -5.84 4.68 9.91
CA LEU A 87 -6.84 5.50 10.59
C LEU A 87 -7.29 4.79 11.88
N PRO A 88 -6.70 5.10 13.03
CA PRO A 88 -7.10 4.48 14.30
C PRO A 88 -8.50 4.93 14.73
N SER A 89 -9.24 4.02 15.35
CA SER A 89 -10.57 4.29 15.93
C SER A 89 -10.54 4.04 17.43
N SER A 90 -11.16 4.93 18.21
CA SER A 90 -11.25 4.77 19.67
C SER A 90 -12.15 3.60 20.06
N ILE A 91 -11.70 2.78 21.00
CA ILE A 91 -12.46 1.64 21.52
C ILE A 91 -13.18 2.06 22.81
N LEU A 92 -14.47 2.40 22.70
CA LEU A 92 -15.26 2.86 23.84
C LEU A 92 -15.64 1.70 24.78
N GLY A 93 -15.38 1.88 26.08
CA GLY A 93 -15.89 0.98 27.12
C GLY A 93 -15.23 -0.41 27.18
N ASN A 94 -14.02 -0.58 26.63
CA ASN A 94 -13.28 -1.83 26.68
C ASN A 94 -12.15 -1.75 27.74
N GLN A 95 -12.05 -2.75 28.61
CA GLN A 95 -11.02 -2.80 29.67
C GLN A 95 -9.66 -3.30 29.17
N ASN A 96 -9.61 -3.96 28.01
CA ASN A 96 -8.43 -4.65 27.50
C ASN A 96 -7.75 -3.94 26.32
N TYR A 97 -8.44 -3.04 25.62
CA TYR A 97 -7.95 -2.34 24.43
C TYR A 97 -8.41 -0.89 24.42
N SER A 98 -7.61 0.00 23.84
CA SER A 98 -7.84 1.45 23.73
C SER A 98 -8.02 1.91 22.29
#